data_AF-A0A0S2C3I7-F1
#
_entry.id   AF-A0A0S2C3I7-F1
#
_cell.length_a   1.000
_cell.length_b   1.000
_cell.length_c   1.000
_cell.angle_alpha   90.00
_cell.angle_beta   90.00
_cell.angle_gamma   90.00
#
_symmetry.space_group_name_H-M   'P 1'
#
loop_
_entity.id
_entity.type
_entity.pdbx_description
1 polymer ?
#
loop_
_entity_poly.entity_id
_entity_poly.type
_entity_poly.pdbx_seq_one_letter_code
_entity_poly.pdbx_strand_id
1 'polypeptide(L)'
;LTRVISHPQALAQCEHTLTKLGLNVAREAVDDTAGAAEFVANNKLLDTGAIASARAAELYGLNILADGIQDDSSNVTRFVLLAREPIIPRTDRPFKTSIVFAHDKGTSVLFKVLSAFAFRNISLTKIESRPHRNRPIRLVNDENVGTAKHFE
;
A
#
# COMPACT_ATOMS: atom_id res chain seq x y z
N LEU A 1 26.26 -6.75 -13.49
CA LEU A 1 25.10 -5.85 -13.31
C LEU A 1 25.62 -4.43 -13.11
N THR A 2 25.17 -3.45 -13.89
CA THR A 2 25.59 -2.04 -13.85
C THR A 2 24.47 -1.15 -13.27
N ARG A 3 23.21 -1.58 -13.38
CA ARG A 3 22.06 -0.87 -12.81
C ARG A 3 20.93 -1.81 -12.39
N VAL A 4 20.08 -1.34 -11.48
CA VAL A 4 18.85 -1.99 -11.04
C VAL A 4 17.69 -1.00 -11.15
N ILE A 5 16.61 -1.44 -11.80
CA ILE A 5 15.39 -0.65 -11.98
C ILE A 5 14.19 -1.23 -11.22
N SER A 6 13.35 -0.36 -10.66
CA SER A 6 12.04 -0.72 -10.10
C SER A 6 11.24 0.52 -9.70
N HIS A 7 10.04 0.31 -9.16
CA HIS A 7 9.29 1.36 -8.47
C HIS A 7 10.10 1.93 -7.28
N PRO A 8 10.07 3.26 -7.01
CA PRO A 8 10.78 3.87 -5.88
C PRO A 8 10.60 3.15 -4.55
N GLN A 9 9.36 2.74 -4.24
CA GLN A 9 9.05 2.00 -3.01
C GLN A 9 9.78 0.65 -2.94
N ALA A 10 9.88 -0.07 -4.06
CA ALA A 10 10.55 -1.38 -4.08
C ALA A 10 12.06 -1.24 -3.94
N LEU A 11 12.66 -0.20 -4.56
CA LEU A 11 14.08 0.13 -4.37
C LEU A 11 14.37 0.47 -2.91
N ALA A 12 13.52 1.28 -2.28
CA ALA A 12 13.66 1.65 -0.87
C ALA A 12 13.46 0.47 0.09
N GLN A 13 12.67 -0.54 -0.29
CA GLN A 13 12.43 -1.75 0.49
C GLN A 13 13.49 -2.85 0.29
N CYS A 14 14.51 -2.62 -0.54
CA CYS A 14 15.60 -3.57 -0.81
C CYS A 14 16.98 -2.93 -0.63
N GLU A 15 17.08 -1.88 0.19
CA GLU A 15 18.27 -1.04 0.32
C GLU A 15 19.49 -1.84 0.79
N HIS A 16 19.31 -2.78 1.72
CA HIS A 16 20.42 -3.58 2.23
C HIS A 16 21.02 -4.47 1.14
N THR A 17 20.17 -5.12 0.35
CA THR A 17 20.63 -5.96 -0.77
C THR A 17 21.31 -5.11 -1.84
N LEU A 18 20.71 -3.99 -2.23
CA LEU A 18 21.28 -3.10 -3.24
C LEU A 18 22.61 -2.48 -2.80
N THR A 19 22.78 -2.21 -1.51
CA THR A 19 24.05 -1.70 -0.97
C THR A 19 25.15 -2.76 -1.02
N LYS A 20 24.82 -4.03 -0.78
CA LYS A 20 25.76 -5.16 -0.87
C LYS A 20 26.27 -5.41 -2.30
N LEU A 21 25.50 -5.03 -3.33
CA LEU A 21 25.95 -5.10 -4.73
C LEU A 21 27.07 -4.09 -5.05
N GLY A 22 27.30 -3.11 -4.19
CA GLY A 22 28.35 -2.10 -4.32
C GLY A 22 27.90 -0.79 -4.98
N LEU A 23 28.72 0.25 -4.81
CA LEU A 23 28.43 1.61 -5.30
C LEU A 23 28.40 1.74 -6.83
N ASN A 24 28.92 0.75 -7.55
CA ASN A 24 28.96 0.74 -9.01
C ASN A 24 27.64 0.32 -9.65
N VAL A 25 26.64 -0.09 -8.86
CA VAL A 25 25.31 -0.45 -9.35
C VAL A 25 24.37 0.73 -9.17
N ALA A 26 24.01 1.38 -10.28
CA ALA A 26 23.06 2.49 -10.26
C ALA A 26 21.64 2.00 -9.89
N ARG A 27 20.90 2.81 -9.14
CA ARG A 27 19.50 2.55 -8.78
C ARG A 27 18.63 3.53 -9.55
N GLU A 28 17.75 3.04 -10.41
CA GLU A 28 16.94 3.88 -11.31
C GLU A 28 15.45 3.62 -11.06
N ALA A 29 14.73 4.68 -10.74
CA ALA A 29 13.30 4.63 -10.46
C ALA A 29 12.49 4.62 -11.75
N VAL A 30 11.50 3.74 -11.83
CA VAL A 30 10.51 3.65 -12.91
C VAL A 30 9.09 3.57 -12.34
N ASP A 31 8.09 3.57 -13.20
CA ASP A 31 6.68 3.73 -12.82
C ASP A 31 6.10 2.55 -12.03
N ASP A 32 6.52 1.31 -12.31
CA ASP A 32 6.06 0.14 -11.58
C ASP A 32 7.03 -1.05 -11.64
N THR A 33 6.83 -2.03 -10.75
CA THR A 33 7.74 -3.19 -10.61
C THR A 33 7.63 -4.21 -11.75
N ALA A 34 6.44 -4.41 -12.33
CA ALA A 34 6.24 -5.38 -13.41
C ALA A 34 6.69 -4.80 -14.75
N GLY A 35 6.42 -3.52 -15.00
CA GLY A 35 6.93 -2.76 -16.14
C GLY A 35 8.46 -2.66 -16.15
N ALA A 36 9.11 -2.61 -14.97
CA ALA A 36 10.57 -2.72 -14.87
C ALA A 36 11.08 -4.06 -15.44
N ALA A 37 10.44 -5.18 -15.09
CA ALA A 37 10.80 -6.50 -15.63
C ALA A 37 10.52 -6.58 -17.14
N GLU A 38 9.35 -6.12 -17.59
CA GLU A 38 9.00 -6.05 -19.00
C GLU A 38 10.04 -5.27 -19.81
N PHE A 39 10.47 -4.11 -19.30
CA PHE A 39 11.45 -3.26 -19.94
C PHE A 39 12.80 -3.97 -20.14
N VAL A 40 13.28 -4.68 -19.12
CA VAL A 40 14.52 -5.48 -19.23
C VAL A 40 14.39 -6.56 -20.30
N ALA A 41 13.25 -7.27 -20.32
CA ALA A 41 12.99 -8.34 -21.27
C ALA A 41 12.89 -7.83 -22.71
N ASN A 42 12.05 -6.82 -22.95
CA ASN A 42 11.79 -6.28 -24.29
C ASN A 42 13.03 -5.65 -24.93
N ASN A 43 13.89 -5.01 -24.12
CA ASN A 43 15.13 -4.38 -24.59
C ASN A 43 16.35 -5.32 -24.52
N LYS A 44 16.17 -6.56 -24.04
CA LYS A 44 17.25 -7.57 -23.89
C LYS A 44 18.47 -7.03 -23.15
N LEU A 45 18.23 -6.28 -22.08
CA LEU A 45 19.29 -5.63 -21.32
C LEU A 45 20.04 -6.68 -20.49
N LEU A 46 21.31 -6.92 -20.83
CA LEU A 46 22.15 -7.92 -20.15
C LEU A 46 22.88 -7.37 -18.92
N ASP A 47 22.96 -6.05 -18.81
CA ASP A 47 23.66 -5.35 -17.74
C ASP A 47 22.71 -4.84 -16.64
N THR A 48 21.40 -4.95 -16.85
CA THR A 48 20.36 -4.33 -16.03
C THR A 48 19.54 -5.40 -15.30
N GLY A 49 19.40 -5.27 -13.98
CA GLY A 49 18.47 -6.06 -13.19
C GLY A 49 17.15 -5.32 -12.94
N ALA A 50 16.08 -6.06 -12.69
CA ALA A 50 14.80 -5.50 -12.23
C ALA A 50 14.42 -6.10 -10.87
N ILE A 51 13.93 -5.27 -9.94
CA ILE A 51 13.26 -5.76 -8.73
C ILE A 51 11.78 -5.88 -9.07
N ALA A 52 11.28 -7.10 -9.09
CA ALA A 52 9.91 -7.41 -9.45
C ALA A 52 9.42 -8.67 -8.74
N SER A 53 8.13 -8.98 -8.88
CA SER A 53 7.60 -10.25 -8.42
C SER A 53 8.15 -11.44 -9.23
N ALA A 54 8.27 -12.61 -8.61
CA ALA A 54 8.62 -13.85 -9.31
C ALA A 54 7.65 -14.15 -10.48
N ARG A 55 6.38 -13.74 -10.34
CA ARG A 55 5.38 -13.86 -11.42
C ARG A 55 5.72 -13.01 -12.65
N ALA A 56 6.30 -11.82 -12.46
CA ALA A 56 6.74 -11.00 -13.59
C ALA A 56 7.93 -11.63 -14.32
N ALA A 57 8.86 -12.24 -13.58
CA ALA A 57 9.97 -12.98 -14.19
C ALA A 57 9.47 -14.15 -15.06
N GLU A 58 8.51 -14.93 -14.56
CA GLU A 58 7.86 -16.01 -15.33
C GLU A 58 7.15 -15.48 -16.59
N LEU A 59 6.36 -14.41 -16.45
CA LEU A 59 5.59 -13.82 -17.54
C LEU A 59 6.48 -13.33 -18.69
N TYR A 60 7.62 -12.73 -18.35
CA TYR A 60 8.54 -12.12 -19.33
C TYR A 60 9.75 -12.99 -19.66
N GLY A 61 9.80 -14.23 -19.18
CA GLY A 61 10.89 -15.17 -19.48
C GLY A 61 12.25 -14.74 -18.93
N LEU A 62 12.28 -14.06 -17.78
CA LEU A 62 13.49 -13.61 -17.11
C LEU A 62 13.98 -14.62 -16.07
N ASN A 63 15.28 -14.61 -15.81
CA ASN A 63 15.89 -15.39 -14.75
C ASN A 63 15.88 -14.62 -13.42
N ILE A 64 15.49 -15.29 -12.35
CA ILE A 64 15.58 -14.75 -10.99
C ILE A 64 17.03 -14.89 -10.52
N LEU A 65 17.72 -13.76 -10.33
CA LEU A 65 19.12 -13.74 -9.86
C LEU A 65 19.23 -13.90 -8.34
N ALA A 66 18.22 -13.41 -7.60
CA ALA A 66 18.10 -13.51 -6.15
C ALA A 66 16.62 -13.42 -5.77
N ASP A 67 16.22 -14.20 -4.76
CA ASP A 67 14.87 -14.20 -4.18
C ASP A 67 14.94 -13.66 -2.74
N GLY A 68 13.82 -13.17 -2.21
CA GLY A 68 13.72 -12.73 -0.82
C GLY A 68 14.61 -11.53 -0.48
N ILE A 69 14.82 -10.62 -1.44
CA ILE A 69 15.79 -9.52 -1.31
C ILE A 69 15.28 -8.30 -0.53
N GLN A 70 14.01 -8.30 -0.13
CA GLN A 70 13.40 -7.25 0.67
C GLN A 70 14.03 -7.17 2.06
N ASP A 71 14.16 -5.95 2.58
CA ASP A 71 14.76 -5.69 3.89
C ASP A 71 13.88 -6.20 5.03
N ASP A 72 12.55 -6.11 4.87
CA ASP A 72 11.56 -6.62 5.83
C ASP A 72 10.84 -7.86 5.27
N SER A 73 11.20 -9.02 5.82
CA SER A 73 10.56 -10.31 5.51
C SER A 73 9.07 -10.39 5.87
N SER A 74 8.56 -9.47 6.71
CA SER A 74 7.17 -9.39 7.16
C SER A 74 6.29 -8.45 6.33
N ASN A 75 6.82 -7.89 5.23
CA ASN A 75 6.06 -7.05 4.32
C ASN A 75 4.89 -7.81 3.68
N VAL A 76 3.67 -7.50 4.09
CA VAL A 76 2.45 -8.16 3.61
C VAL A 76 1.44 -7.15 3.08
N THR A 77 0.88 -7.43 1.90
CA THR A 77 -0.22 -6.65 1.33
C THR A 77 -1.54 -7.37 1.55
N ARG A 78 -2.50 -6.68 2.19
CA ARG A 78 -3.86 -7.21 2.40
C ARG A 78 -4.77 -6.77 1.26
N PHE A 79 -5.25 -7.74 0.47
CA PHE A 79 -6.25 -7.51 -0.57
C PHE A 79 -7.67 -7.77 -0.06
N VAL A 80 -8.66 -7.11 -0.67
CA VAL A 80 -10.09 -7.37 -0.47
C VAL A 80 -10.70 -7.68 -1.83
N LEU A 81 -11.39 -8.82 -1.94
CA LEU A 81 -12.15 -9.19 -3.13
C LEU A 81 -13.54 -8.56 -3.05
N LEU A 82 -13.97 -7.90 -4.13
CA LEU A 82 -15.26 -7.23 -4.22
C LEU A 82 -16.17 -7.97 -5.21
N ALA A 83 -17.46 -8.02 -4.89
CA ALA A 83 -18.52 -8.53 -5.75
C ALA A 83 -19.67 -7.51 -5.78
N ARG A 84 -20.41 -7.46 -6.90
CA ARG A 84 -21.58 -6.59 -7.02
C ARG A 84 -22.74 -7.09 -6.16
N GLU A 85 -22.99 -8.40 -6.22
CA GLU A 85 -24.04 -9.04 -5.44
C GLU A 85 -23.54 -9.39 -4.03
N PRO A 86 -24.38 -9.20 -3.00
CA PRO A 86 -24.01 -9.54 -1.64
C PRO A 86 -23.86 -11.05 -1.49
N ILE A 87 -22.69 -11.47 -1.00
CA ILE A 87 -22.49 -12.85 -0.56
C ILE A 87 -23.04 -12.95 0.85
N ILE A 88 -24.13 -13.71 1.03
CA ILE A 88 -24.71 -13.94 2.34
C ILE A 88 -23.70 -14.74 3.19
N PRO A 89 -23.22 -14.18 4.31
CA PRO A 89 -22.26 -14.89 5.15
C PRO A 89 -22.94 -16.11 5.78
N ARG A 90 -22.28 -17.27 5.68
CA ARG A 90 -22.65 -18.48 6.42
C ARG A 90 -22.32 -18.30 7.91
N THR A 91 -22.82 -19.16 8.78
CA THR A 91 -22.51 -19.13 10.23
C THR A 91 -21.52 -20.20 10.66
N ASP A 92 -20.85 -20.84 9.70
CA ASP A 92 -19.96 -22.00 9.90
C ASP A 92 -18.51 -21.63 10.21
N ARG A 93 -18.15 -20.35 10.21
CA ARG A 93 -16.79 -19.86 10.46
C ARG A 93 -16.81 -18.40 10.95
N PRO A 94 -15.71 -17.89 11.53
CA PRO A 94 -15.61 -16.47 11.88
C PRO A 94 -15.60 -15.58 10.65
N PHE A 95 -16.24 -14.41 10.76
CA PHE A 95 -16.29 -13.38 9.71
C PHE A 95 -15.67 -12.08 10.20
N LYS A 96 -15.16 -11.31 9.25
CA LYS A 96 -14.79 -9.91 9.46
C LYS A 96 -15.78 -9.03 8.73
N THR A 97 -16.31 -8.03 9.41
CA THR A 97 -17.23 -7.05 8.85
C THR A 97 -16.50 -5.71 8.72
N SER A 98 -16.52 -5.15 7.51
CA SER A 98 -16.05 -3.79 7.25
C SER A 98 -17.26 -2.87 7.17
N ILE A 99 -17.24 -1.78 7.93
CA ILE A 99 -18.28 -0.74 7.88
C ILE A 99 -17.62 0.63 7.65
N VAL A 100 -18.38 1.52 7.03
CA VAL A 100 -18.05 2.94 6.93
C VAL A 100 -19.22 3.71 7.54
N PHE A 101 -18.91 4.71 8.35
CA PHE A 101 -19.90 5.61 8.91
C PHE A 101 -19.41 7.05 8.79
N ALA A 102 -20.35 7.97 8.69
CA ALA A 102 -20.10 9.39 8.80
C ALA A 102 -21.01 9.94 9.91
N HIS A 103 -20.54 10.96 10.61
CA HIS A 103 -21.34 11.64 11.63
C HIS A 103 -21.23 13.14 11.42
N ASP A 104 -22.32 13.85 11.64
CA ASP A 104 -22.31 15.31 11.66
C ASP A 104 -21.56 15.85 12.89
N LYS A 105 -21.24 17.13 12.87
CA LYS A 105 -20.39 17.81 13.87
C LYS A 105 -20.78 17.44 15.31
N GLY A 106 -19.77 17.13 16.12
CA GLY A 106 -19.91 16.89 17.55
C GLY A 106 -18.56 16.52 18.17
N THR A 107 -18.39 16.76 19.47
CA THR A 107 -17.24 16.25 20.21
C THR A 107 -17.41 14.76 20.51
N SER A 108 -16.28 14.04 20.64
CA SER A 108 -16.25 12.65 21.12
C SER A 108 -17.02 11.63 20.26
N VAL A 109 -17.21 11.90 18.96
CA VAL A 109 -17.92 11.00 18.03
C VAL A 109 -17.27 9.63 17.95
N LEU A 110 -15.95 9.58 17.76
CA LEU A 110 -15.23 8.31 17.68
C LEU A 110 -15.40 7.50 18.97
N PHE A 111 -15.31 8.15 20.13
CA PHE A 111 -15.53 7.49 21.41
C PHE A 111 -16.93 6.85 21.50
N LYS A 112 -17.98 7.59 21.11
CA LYS A 112 -19.37 7.07 21.11
C LYS A 112 -19.50 5.82 20.22
N VAL A 113 -18.87 5.84 19.03
CA VAL A 113 -18.90 4.72 18.10
C VAL A 113 -18.13 3.51 18.67
N LEU A 114 -16.90 3.71 19.14
CA LEU A 114 -16.09 2.63 19.70
C LEU A 114 -16.76 2.01 20.94
N SER A 115 -17.45 2.81 21.74
CA SER A 115 -18.20 2.34 22.92
C SER A 115 -19.28 1.33 22.53
N ALA A 116 -19.94 1.49 21.38
CA ALA A 116 -20.96 0.55 20.91
C ALA A 116 -20.41 -0.86 20.66
N PHE A 117 -19.17 -0.98 20.21
CA PHE A 117 -18.46 -2.25 20.02
C PHE A 117 -17.94 -2.82 21.34
N ALA A 118 -17.32 -1.95 22.17
CA ALA A 118 -16.74 -2.34 23.44
C ALA A 118 -17.79 -2.95 24.39
N PHE A 119 -18.96 -2.32 24.52
CA PHE A 119 -20.05 -2.83 25.36
C PHE A 119 -20.64 -4.17 24.87
N ARG A 120 -20.35 -4.57 23.63
CA ARG A 120 -20.79 -5.85 23.04
C ARG A 120 -19.67 -6.87 22.92
N ASN A 121 -18.48 -6.56 23.46
CA ASN A 121 -17.29 -7.39 23.34
C ASN A 121 -16.94 -7.73 21.87
N ILE A 122 -17.10 -6.76 20.96
CA ILE A 122 -16.77 -6.93 19.53
C ILE A 122 -15.37 -6.38 19.28
N SER A 123 -14.45 -7.23 18.82
CA SER A 123 -13.07 -6.84 18.52
C SER A 123 -12.97 -6.06 17.21
N LEU A 124 -12.18 -4.98 17.22
CA LEU A 124 -11.87 -4.16 16.05
C LEU A 124 -10.43 -4.42 15.60
N THR A 125 -10.25 -4.79 14.33
CA THR A 125 -8.90 -5.08 13.77
C THR A 125 -8.33 -3.98 12.88
N LYS A 126 -9.13 -2.95 12.56
CA LYS A 126 -8.71 -1.77 11.79
C LYS A 126 -9.68 -0.62 12.08
N ILE A 127 -9.13 0.56 12.35
CA ILE A 127 -9.87 1.82 12.49
C ILE A 127 -9.08 2.85 11.69
N GLU A 128 -9.76 3.58 10.79
CA GLU A 128 -9.14 4.61 9.97
C GLU A 128 -10.11 5.78 9.84
N SER A 129 -9.65 6.99 10.18
CA SER A 129 -10.40 8.22 9.99
C SER A 129 -9.95 8.89 8.69
N ARG A 130 -10.90 9.26 7.83
CA ARG A 130 -10.63 10.01 6.60
C ARG A 130 -11.49 11.29 6.60
N PRO A 131 -10.91 12.47 6.30
CA PRO A 131 -11.69 13.68 6.16
C PRO A 131 -12.67 13.56 4.99
N HIS A 132 -13.88 14.09 5.15
CA HIS A 132 -14.88 14.04 4.10
C HIS A 132 -14.48 14.97 2.95
N ARG A 133 -14.29 14.43 1.75
CA ARG A 133 -13.80 15.19 0.58
C ARG A 133 -14.64 16.44 0.27
N ASN A 134 -15.97 16.34 0.38
CA ASN A 134 -16.88 17.48 0.13
C ASN A 134 -17.01 18.46 1.32
N ARG A 135 -16.30 18.23 2.43
CA ARG A 135 -16.26 19.12 3.61
C ARG A 135 -14.79 19.25 4.07
N PRO A 136 -13.96 20.00 3.32
CA PRO A 136 -12.54 20.15 3.63
C PRO A 136 -12.34 20.77 5.01
N ILE A 137 -11.27 20.36 5.68
CA ILE A 137 -10.86 20.95 6.95
C ILE A 137 -10.39 22.38 6.63
N ARG A 138 -11.02 23.36 7.28
CA ARG A 138 -10.56 24.76 7.22
C ARG A 138 -9.56 24.97 8.34
N LEU A 139 -8.33 25.32 7.99
CA LEU A 139 -7.39 25.89 8.95
C LEU A 139 -7.75 27.35 9.08
N VAL A 140 -8.05 27.78 10.30
CA VAL A 140 -8.50 29.14 10.59
C VAL A 140 -7.49 29.76 11.55
N ASN A 141 -7.04 30.98 11.22
CA ASN A 141 -6.16 31.76 12.10
C ASN A 141 -6.98 32.43 13.22
N ASP A 142 -6.31 33.06 14.18
CA ASP A 142 -6.95 33.71 15.35
C ASP A 142 -8.02 34.76 14.99
N GLU A 143 -7.96 35.32 13.78
CA GLU A 143 -8.95 36.25 13.22
C GLU A 143 -10.17 35.57 12.57
N ASN A 144 -10.29 34.25 12.73
CA ASN A 144 -11.36 33.43 12.17
C ASN A 144 -11.45 33.43 10.61
N VAL A 145 -10.37 33.85 9.95
CA VAL A 145 -10.17 33.75 8.49
C VAL A 145 -9.39 32.47 8.18
N GLY A 146 -9.88 31.64 7.25
CA GLY A 146 -9.29 30.32 7.02
C GLY A 146 -9.33 29.83 5.57
N THR A 147 -8.32 29.03 5.21
CA THR A 147 -8.18 28.41 3.89
C THR A 147 -8.61 26.95 3.97
N ALA A 148 -9.40 26.50 3.00
CA ALA A 148 -9.79 25.09 2.91
C ALA A 148 -8.60 24.24 2.41
N LYS A 149 -8.14 23.28 3.21
CA LYS A 149 -7.20 22.26 2.74
C LYS A 149 -7.99 21.04 2.29
N HIS A 150 -7.75 20.66 1.03
CA HIS A 150 -8.22 19.41 0.47
C HIS A 150 -7.07 18.40 0.63
N PHE A 151 -7.35 17.27 1.27
CA PHE A 151 -6.42 16.16 1.32
C PHE A 151 -6.74 15.26 0.13
N GLU A 152 -5.73 14.99 -0.72
CA GLU A 152 -5.85 14.02 -1.81
C GLU A 152 -6.04 12.58 -1.28
#